data_AF-A0A820ARV8-F1
#
_entry.id   AF-A0A820ARV8-F1
#
_cell.length_a   1.000
_cell.length_b   1.000
_cell.length_c   1.000
_cell.angle_alpha   90.00
_cell.angle_beta   90.00
_cell.angle_gamma   90.00
#
_symmetry.space_group_name_H-M   'P 1'
#
loop_
_entity.id
_entity.type
_entity.pdbx_description
1 polymer ?
#
loop_
_entity_poly.entity_id
_entity_poly.type
_entity_poly.pdbx_seq_one_letter_code
_entity_poly.pdbx_strand_id
1 'polypeptide(L)'
;MFLNVLKSTRTQIVLVRSTIPFIQTRTFRYKARMQQFYNDGIDLNQQSVEINSTERIRRCSFYKDVDLYSFYKTTCPDVRTLGDALREGYIISKDGPCVGTFETTGNTNFIKWLPYSKVMEQSQYIGSYLLSKLKLIPMKSKVAILS
;
A
#
# COMPACT_ATOMS: atom_id res chain seq x y z
N MET A 1 -56.33 0.03 -14.92
CA MET A 1 -56.25 0.95 -16.07
C MET A 1 -54.83 0.85 -16.63
N PHE A 2 -54.69 0.09 -17.73
CA PHE A 2 -53.88 0.42 -18.91
C PHE A 2 -52.70 1.40 -18.66
N LEU A 3 -51.43 1.02 -18.76
CA LEU A 3 -50.62 0.67 -19.96
C LEU A 3 -49.16 0.97 -19.51
N ASN A 4 -48.06 0.40 -19.96
CA ASN A 4 -47.70 -0.68 -20.87
C ASN A 4 -46.14 -0.76 -20.80
N VAL A 5 -45.54 -1.95 -20.72
CA VAL A 5 -44.84 -2.63 -21.84
C VAL A 5 -43.39 -2.12 -21.97
N LEU A 6 -42.35 -2.94 -21.87
CA LEU A 6 -41.88 -4.01 -22.78
C LEU A 6 -40.80 -4.83 -21.99
N LYS A 7 -40.43 -6.09 -22.21
CA LYS A 7 -40.81 -7.26 -23.04
C LYS A 7 -39.92 -8.41 -22.50
N SER A 8 -40.48 -9.59 -22.23
CA SER A 8 -40.34 -10.82 -23.04
C SER A 8 -38.98 -11.52 -22.84
N THR A 9 -38.85 -12.41 -21.86
CA THR A 9 -39.07 -13.87 -21.92
C THR A 9 -38.04 -14.69 -22.72
N ARG A 10 -37.44 -15.62 -21.96
CA ARG A 10 -37.06 -17.01 -22.31
C ARG A 10 -35.70 -17.29 -22.98
N THR A 11 -34.81 -17.88 -22.16
CA THR A 11 -34.08 -19.17 -22.32
C THR A 11 -33.29 -19.42 -23.63
N GLN A 12 -32.04 -19.87 -23.69
CA GLN A 12 -30.99 -20.32 -22.77
C GLN A 12 -29.64 -20.09 -23.48
N ILE A 13 -28.53 -19.94 -22.75
CA ILE A 13 -27.21 -20.32 -23.28
C ILE A 13 -26.53 -21.25 -22.27
N VAL A 14 -26.01 -22.31 -22.86
CA VAL A 14 -25.48 -23.56 -22.32
C VAL A 14 -24.19 -23.35 -21.50
N LEU A 15 -24.03 -24.19 -20.48
CA LEU A 15 -22.89 -24.30 -19.55
C LEU A 15 -21.57 -24.64 -20.25
N VAL A 16 -20.49 -23.89 -19.92
CA VAL A 16 -19.11 -24.43 -19.92
C VAL A 16 -18.36 -23.98 -18.66
N ARG A 17 -18.16 -24.97 -17.78
CA ARG A 17 -17.16 -25.18 -16.72
C ARG A 17 -16.53 -24.00 -15.93
N SER A 18 -16.73 -24.14 -14.61
CA SER A 18 -15.92 -23.74 -13.45
C SER A 18 -15.81 -22.26 -13.06
N THR A 19 -16.58 -21.89 -12.03
CA THR A 19 -16.18 -21.19 -10.79
C THR A 19 -14.96 -20.26 -10.93
N ILE A 20 -15.09 -18.95 -10.86
CA ILE A 20 -15.41 -18.14 -9.67
C ILE A 20 -15.99 -16.80 -10.16
N PRO A 21 -17.12 -16.29 -9.62
CA PRO A 21 -17.51 -14.91 -9.88
C PRO A 21 -16.46 -14.00 -9.24
N PHE A 22 -15.67 -13.34 -10.09
CA PHE A 22 -14.75 -12.30 -9.70
C PHE A 22 -15.56 -11.16 -9.08
N ILE A 23 -15.59 -11.09 -7.74
CA ILE A 23 -16.19 -9.98 -7.01
C ILE A 23 -15.22 -8.80 -7.12
N GLN A 24 -15.26 -8.14 -8.28
CA GLN A 24 -14.53 -6.91 -8.56
C GLN A 24 -15.24 -5.70 -7.95
N THR A 25 -15.50 -5.73 -6.63
CA THR A 25 -16.25 -4.64 -5.99
C THR A 25 -15.67 -4.32 -4.63
N ARG A 26 -14.49 -3.67 -4.59
CA ARG A 26 -14.10 -2.83 -3.44
C ARG A 26 -12.95 -1.84 -3.71
N THR A 27 -12.05 -2.09 -4.65
CA THR A 27 -10.90 -1.19 -4.91
C THR A 27 -11.24 0.05 -5.74
N PHE A 28 -12.29 0.01 -6.58
CA PHE A 28 -12.67 1.15 -7.43
C PHE A 28 -13.15 2.37 -6.65
N ARG A 29 -13.80 2.21 -5.48
CA ARG A 29 -14.35 3.34 -4.71
C ARG A 29 -13.28 4.20 -4.06
N TYR A 30 -12.17 3.62 -3.59
CA TYR A 30 -11.08 4.39 -2.98
C TYR A 30 -10.34 5.23 -4.03
N LYS A 31 -10.05 4.62 -5.19
CA LYS A 31 -9.38 5.29 -6.31
C LYS A 31 -10.23 6.42 -6.92
N ALA A 32 -11.53 6.18 -7.11
CA ALA A 32 -12.45 7.17 -7.66
C ALA A 32 -12.68 8.37 -6.72
N ARG A 33 -12.71 8.15 -5.39
CA ARG A 33 -12.90 9.23 -4.41
C ARG A 33 -11.70 10.17 -4.30
N MET A 34 -10.47 9.67 -4.53
CA MET A 34 -9.27 10.50 -4.58
C MET A 34 -9.14 11.27 -5.90
N GLN A 35 -9.53 10.65 -7.03
CA GLN A 35 -9.49 11.29 -8.35
C GLN A 35 -10.52 12.43 -8.50
N GLN A 36 -11.60 12.43 -7.72
CA GLN A 36 -12.66 13.43 -7.83
C GLN A 36 -12.28 14.83 -7.29
N PHE A 37 -11.16 14.94 -6.56
CA PHE A 37 -10.67 16.22 -6.00
C PHE A 37 -9.46 16.81 -6.75
N TYR A 38 -9.11 16.23 -7.90
CA TYR A 38 -7.83 16.48 -8.57
C TYR A 38 -7.85 17.77 -9.40
N ASN A 39 -7.71 18.87 -8.69
CA ASN A 39 -7.07 20.09 -9.20
C ASN A 39 -6.02 20.57 -8.15
N ASP A 40 -5.38 19.63 -7.48
CA ASP A 40 -4.33 19.80 -6.48
C ASP A 40 -2.92 19.96 -7.10
N GLY A 41 -2.82 19.86 -8.44
CA GLY A 41 -1.58 20.08 -9.19
C GLY A 41 -0.55 18.96 -9.09
N ILE A 42 -0.96 17.77 -8.60
CA ILE A 42 -0.05 16.65 -8.40
C ILE A 42 0.12 15.85 -9.70
N ASP A 43 1.27 15.90 -10.36
CA ASP A 43 1.50 15.08 -11.56
C ASP A 43 1.66 13.59 -11.21
N LEU A 44 0.69 12.76 -11.63
CA LEU A 44 0.73 11.30 -11.45
C LEU A 44 1.82 10.62 -12.26
N ASN A 45 2.30 11.24 -13.34
CA ASN A 45 3.41 10.72 -14.14
C ASN A 45 4.77 11.08 -13.54
N GLN A 46 4.81 12.05 -12.62
CA GLN A 46 6.03 12.54 -11.98
C GLN A 46 5.84 12.67 -10.47
N GLN A 47 5.58 11.55 -9.79
CA GLN A 47 5.33 11.54 -8.34
C GLN A 47 6.60 11.62 -7.47
N SER A 48 7.79 11.43 -8.03
CA SER A 48 9.04 11.55 -7.27
C SER A 48 10.20 12.10 -8.09
N VAL A 49 11.06 12.87 -7.42
CA VAL A 49 12.31 13.41 -7.96
C VAL A 49 13.49 12.90 -7.15
N GLU A 50 14.58 12.60 -7.83
CA GLU A 50 15.83 12.16 -7.19
C GLU A 50 16.58 13.38 -6.65
N ILE A 51 17.03 13.30 -5.39
CA ILE A 51 17.70 14.40 -4.68
C ILE A 51 19.20 14.08 -4.52
N ASN A 52 19.53 12.81 -4.35
CA ASN A 52 20.90 12.32 -4.22
C ASN A 52 21.01 10.99 -4.95
N SER A 53 21.79 10.96 -6.03
CA SER A 53 21.94 9.78 -6.88
C SER A 53 22.85 8.71 -6.30
N THR A 54 23.82 9.11 -5.48
CA THR A 54 24.72 8.18 -4.77
C THR A 54 23.96 7.39 -3.72
N GLU A 55 23.13 8.06 -2.92
CA GLU A 55 22.29 7.43 -1.89
C GLU A 55 20.93 6.95 -2.43
N ARG A 56 20.63 7.21 -3.72
CA ARG A 56 19.36 6.90 -4.40
C ARG A 56 18.12 7.42 -3.67
N ILE A 57 18.26 8.57 -3.03
CA ILE A 57 17.17 9.19 -2.27
C ILE A 57 16.25 9.93 -3.22
N ARG A 58 14.95 9.67 -3.09
CA ARG A 58 13.89 10.32 -3.86
C ARG A 58 12.91 11.00 -2.90
N ARG A 59 12.46 12.21 -3.23
CA ARG A 59 11.34 12.89 -2.56
C ARG A 59 10.13 12.95 -3.47
N CYS A 60 8.96 13.13 -2.88
CA CYS A 60 7.76 13.51 -3.62
C CYS A 60 8.00 14.85 -4.35
N SER A 61 7.60 14.92 -5.61
CA SER A 61 7.75 16.12 -6.47
C SER A 61 6.98 17.33 -5.94
N PHE A 62 5.95 17.09 -5.13
CA PHE A 62 5.12 18.12 -4.51
C PHE A 62 5.88 18.96 -3.47
N TYR A 63 6.81 18.36 -2.70
CA TYR A 63 7.57 19.06 -1.67
C TYR A 63 8.82 19.70 -2.27
N LYS A 64 8.68 20.94 -2.77
CA LYS A 64 9.78 21.69 -3.39
C LYS A 64 10.66 22.41 -2.37
N ASP A 65 10.03 23.04 -1.37
CA ASP A 65 10.67 24.02 -0.47
C ASP A 65 11.09 23.46 0.89
N VAL A 66 10.86 22.17 1.13
CA VAL A 66 11.24 21.51 2.38
C VAL A 66 12.48 20.67 2.16
N ASP A 67 13.56 21.01 2.87
CA ASP A 67 14.76 20.19 2.95
C ASP A 67 14.53 19.01 3.93
N LEU A 68 13.71 18.08 3.47
CA LEU A 68 13.43 16.83 4.18
C LEU A 68 14.71 16.04 4.42
N TYR A 69 15.68 16.12 3.51
CA TYR A 69 16.93 15.36 3.62
C TYR A 69 17.75 15.81 4.83
N SER A 70 18.04 17.11 4.94
CA SER A 70 18.77 17.63 6.11
C SER A 70 18.00 17.45 7.40
N PHE A 71 16.67 17.61 7.37
CA PHE A 71 15.82 17.37 8.53
C PHE A 71 15.93 15.92 9.05
N TYR A 72 15.82 14.93 8.16
CA TYR A 72 15.93 13.53 8.54
C TYR A 72 17.36 13.15 8.96
N LYS A 73 18.39 13.67 8.30
CA LYS A 73 19.78 13.44 8.72
C LYS A 73 20.11 14.06 10.08
N THR A 74 19.44 15.15 10.44
CA THR A 74 19.60 15.78 11.76
C THR A 74 18.86 14.99 12.85
N THR A 75 17.64 14.54 12.55
CA THR A 75 16.77 13.88 13.54
C THR A 75 17.11 12.41 13.75
N CYS A 76 17.47 11.72 12.67
CA CYS A 76 17.78 10.29 12.65
C CYS A 76 19.11 10.07 11.89
N PRO A 77 20.26 10.51 12.43
CA PRO A 77 21.54 10.50 11.73
C PRO A 77 22.02 9.10 11.34
N ASP A 78 21.62 8.08 12.11
CA ASP A 78 22.04 6.70 11.92
C ASP A 78 21.13 5.91 10.94
N VAL A 79 20.01 6.49 10.51
CA VAL A 79 19.09 5.83 9.57
C VAL A 79 19.64 5.91 8.16
N ARG A 80 19.99 4.75 7.59
CA ARG A 80 20.50 4.63 6.22
C ARG A 80 19.60 3.79 5.32
N THR A 81 18.87 2.85 5.91
CA THR A 81 17.97 1.93 5.21
C THR A 81 16.56 1.98 5.79
N LEU A 82 15.58 1.49 5.02
CA LEU A 82 14.22 1.29 5.53
C LEU A 82 14.19 0.37 6.77
N GLY A 83 15.12 -0.59 6.86
CA GLY A 83 15.27 -1.44 8.04
C GLY A 83 15.71 -0.65 9.28
N ASP A 84 16.62 0.32 9.11
CA ASP A 84 17.05 1.20 10.20
C ASP A 84 15.90 2.11 10.66
N ALA A 85 15.12 2.63 9.72
CA ALA A 85 13.93 3.44 10.06
C ALA A 85 12.91 2.63 10.89
N LEU A 86 12.68 1.36 10.56
CA LEU A 86 11.80 0.49 11.34
C LEU A 86 12.35 0.21 12.75
N ARG A 87 13.67 0.02 12.88
CA ARG A 87 14.34 -0.17 14.17
C ARG A 87 14.31 1.10 15.04
N GLU A 88 14.58 2.26 14.46
CA GLU A 88 14.48 3.54 15.18
C GLU A 88 13.04 3.79 15.65
N GLY A 89 12.06 3.50 14.80
CA GLY A 89 10.65 3.55 15.18
C GLY A 89 10.33 2.67 16.38
N TYR A 90 10.86 1.45 16.44
CA TYR A 90 10.72 0.55 17.58
C TYR A 90 11.30 1.16 18.88
N ILE A 91 12.52 1.73 18.80
CA ILE A 91 13.21 2.31 19.96
C ILE A 91 12.46 3.55 20.48
N ILE A 92 12.19 4.51 19.59
CA ILE A 92 11.59 5.80 19.95
C ILE A 92 10.16 5.61 20.48
N SER A 93 9.39 4.71 19.87
CA SER A 93 8.00 4.45 20.29
C SER A 93 7.88 3.53 21.50
N LYS A 94 8.99 2.91 21.96
CA LYS A 94 8.99 1.85 22.99
C LYS A 94 8.04 0.70 22.64
N ASP A 95 8.20 0.16 21.44
CA ASP A 95 7.32 -0.87 20.86
C ASP A 95 5.84 -0.43 20.71
N GLY A 96 5.64 0.84 20.34
CA GLY A 96 4.31 1.42 20.16
C GLY A 96 3.60 0.96 18.86
N PRO A 97 2.43 1.54 18.56
CA PRO A 97 1.69 1.29 17.32
C PRO A 97 2.52 1.58 16.06
N CYS A 98 2.57 0.63 15.12
CA CYS A 98 3.31 0.73 13.86
C CYS A 98 2.38 0.70 12.64
N VAL A 99 1.60 -0.38 12.47
CA VAL A 99 0.70 -0.56 11.32
C VAL A 99 -0.75 -0.65 11.80
N GLY A 100 -1.61 0.22 11.27
CA GLY A 100 -3.03 0.22 11.56
C GLY A 100 -3.84 -0.47 10.46
N THR A 101 -4.70 -1.42 10.84
CA THR A 101 -5.70 -2.01 9.94
C THR A 101 -7.07 -1.50 10.32
N PHE A 102 -7.82 -0.99 9.35
CA PHE A 102 -9.19 -0.57 9.58
C PHE A 102 -10.10 -1.80 9.62
N GLU A 103 -10.75 -2.02 10.75
CA GLU A 103 -11.69 -3.12 10.96
C GLU A 103 -13.10 -2.58 11.23
N THR A 104 -14.09 -3.23 10.63
CA THR A 104 -15.52 -2.96 10.86
C THR A 104 -16.14 -4.21 11.49
N THR A 105 -16.59 -4.08 12.73
CA THR A 105 -17.29 -5.15 13.46
C THR A 105 -18.71 -4.69 13.75
N GLY A 106 -19.69 -5.26 13.03
CA GLY A 106 -21.08 -4.81 13.09
C GLY A 106 -21.22 -3.36 12.63
N ASN A 107 -21.68 -2.48 13.53
CA ASN A 107 -21.83 -1.04 13.30
C ASN A 107 -20.66 -0.21 13.81
N THR A 108 -19.61 -0.83 14.37
CA THR A 108 -18.47 -0.12 14.95
C THR A 108 -17.25 -0.21 14.05
N ASN A 109 -16.62 0.93 13.84
CA ASN A 109 -15.39 1.07 13.08
C ASN A 109 -14.25 1.40 14.02
N PHE A 110 -13.14 0.67 13.95
CA PHE A 110 -11.94 0.97 14.72
C PHE A 110 -10.67 0.60 13.95
N ILE A 111 -9.55 1.18 14.36
CA ILE A 111 -8.24 0.85 13.82
C ILE A 111 -7.57 -0.13 14.79
N LYS A 112 -7.23 -1.30 14.29
CA LYS A 112 -6.41 -2.27 15.01
C LYS A 112 -4.95 -2.02 14.71
N TRP A 113 -4.19 -1.69 15.74
CA TRP A 113 -2.76 -1.42 15.62
C TRP A 113 -1.91 -2.67 15.88
N LEU A 114 -0.92 -2.90 15.02
CA LEU A 114 0.16 -3.84 15.24
C LEU A 114 1.38 -3.09 15.82
N PRO A 115 2.00 -3.59 16.90
CA PRO A 115 3.20 -2.99 17.46
C PRO A 115 4.42 -3.22 16.57
N TYR A 116 5.46 -2.39 16.72
CA TYR A 116 6.69 -2.49 15.93
C TYR A 116 7.34 -3.88 15.99
N SER A 117 7.41 -4.50 17.17
CA SER A 117 8.00 -5.83 17.38
C SER A 117 7.34 -6.89 16.51
N LYS A 118 6.01 -6.87 16.43
CA LYS A 118 5.23 -7.80 15.60
C LYS A 118 5.46 -7.57 14.11
N VAL A 119 5.55 -6.30 13.69
CA VAL A 119 5.83 -5.96 12.29
C VAL A 119 7.25 -6.40 11.91
N MET A 120 8.24 -6.20 12.79
CA MET A 120 9.62 -6.63 12.58
C MET A 120 9.72 -8.16 12.50
N GLU A 121 9.06 -8.89 13.41
CA GLU A 121 8.99 -10.35 13.41
C GLU A 121 8.42 -10.89 12.09
N GLN A 122 7.27 -10.36 11.65
CA GLN A 122 6.63 -10.76 10.40
C GLN A 122 7.50 -10.45 9.18
N SER A 123 8.12 -9.26 9.16
CA SER A 123 9.01 -8.85 8.08
C SER A 123 10.24 -9.75 7.99
N GLN A 124 10.83 -10.12 9.12
CA GLN A 124 11.98 -11.02 9.18
C GLN A 124 11.60 -12.44 8.75
N TYR A 125 10.43 -12.93 9.16
CA TYR A 125 9.92 -14.23 8.73
C TYR A 125 9.71 -14.30 7.20
N ILE A 126 9.02 -13.30 6.63
CA ILE A 126 8.80 -13.21 5.19
C ILE A 126 10.15 -13.09 4.46
N GLY A 127 11.02 -12.18 4.88
CA GLY A 127 12.34 -11.98 4.28
C GLY A 127 13.18 -13.26 4.29
N SER A 128 13.21 -13.97 5.42
CA SER A 128 13.94 -15.24 5.54
C SER A 128 13.39 -16.30 4.59
N TYR A 129 12.08 -16.37 4.40
CA TYR A 129 11.47 -17.28 3.44
C TYR A 129 11.84 -16.93 1.99
N LEU A 130 11.78 -15.64 1.63
CA LEU A 130 12.16 -15.15 0.30
C LEU A 130 13.63 -15.49 -0.04
N LEU A 131 14.54 -15.34 0.92
CA LEU A 131 15.94 -15.69 0.73
C LEU A 131 16.18 -17.20 0.72
N SER A 132 15.67 -17.93 1.71
CA SER A 132 16.04 -19.34 1.91
C SER A 132 15.30 -20.31 0.98
N LYS A 133 14.00 -20.09 0.76
CA LYS A 133 13.14 -21.01 0.00
C LYS A 133 13.00 -20.59 -1.45
N LEU A 134 12.73 -19.31 -1.70
CA LEU A 134 12.58 -18.80 -3.06
C LEU A 134 13.92 -18.41 -3.71
N LYS A 135 15.01 -18.41 -2.95
CA LYS A 135 16.37 -18.09 -3.42
C LYS A 135 16.43 -16.76 -4.17
N LEU A 136 15.65 -15.78 -3.72
CA LEU A 136 15.70 -14.44 -4.29
C LEU A 136 17.06 -13.80 -3.99
N ILE A 137 17.63 -13.15 -5.00
CA ILE A 137 18.92 -12.49 -4.89
C ILE A 137 18.65 -11.00 -4.64
N PRO A 138 19.14 -10.44 -3.50
CA PRO A 138 19.04 -9.01 -3.24
C PRO A 138 19.53 -8.20 -4.43
N MET A 139 18.78 -7.16 -4.79
CA MET A 139 19.06 -6.24 -5.89
C MET A 139 19.02 -6.81 -7.32
N LYS A 140 18.82 -8.12 -7.52
CA LYS A 140 18.63 -8.73 -8.86
C LYS A 140 17.21 -9.20 -9.07
N SER A 141 16.62 -9.85 -8.07
CA SER A 141 15.25 -10.35 -8.14
C SER A 141 14.23 -9.22 -8.06
N LYS A 142 13.17 -9.31 -8.86
CA LYS A 142 12.03 -8.38 -8.84
C LYS A 142 10.82 -9.08 -8.22
N VAL A 143 10.11 -8.39 -7.34
CA VAL A 143 8.90 -8.91 -6.69
C VAL A 143 7.73 -8.00 -7.08
N ALA A 144 6.68 -8.60 -7.63
CA ALA A 144 5.42 -7.90 -7.88
C ALA A 144 4.45 -8.20 -6.73
N ILE A 145 3.84 -7.15 -6.18
CA ILE A 145 2.80 -7.26 -5.16
C ILE A 145 1.48 -6.98 -5.85
N LEU A 146 0.54 -7.91 -5.75
CA LEU A 146 -0.82 -7.77 -6.24
C LEU A 146 -1.73 -7.50 -5.05
N SER A 147 -2.36 -6.33 -5.02
CA SER A 147 -3.29 -5.88 -3.98
C SER A 147 -4.71 -5.74 -4.53
#